data_AF-A0A3B9FYY5-F1
#
_entry.id   AF-A0A3B9FYY5-F1
#
_cell.length_a   1.000
_cell.length_b   1.000
_cell.length_c   1.000
_cell.angle_alpha   90.00
_cell.angle_beta   90.00
_cell.angle_gamma   90.00
#
_symmetry.space_group_name_H-M   'P 1'
#
loop_
_entity.id
_entity.type
_entity.pdbx_description
1 polymer ?
#
loop_
_entity_poly.entity_id
_entity_poly.type
_entity_poly.pdbx_seq_one_letter_code
_entity_poly.pdbx_strand_id
1 'polypeptide(L)' 'DGEVEEGQIWEAAMAAHHYKLDNLCGIVDVNNLQIDGTTDHVIGPNPIGPKFAAFGWNVIEIDGHDY' A
#
# COMPACT_ATOMS: atom_id res chain seq x y z
N ASP A 1 -0.82 -3.62 6.49
CA ASP A 1 -1.20 -4.15 5.15
C ASP A 1 -2.70 -4.44 5.05
N GLY A 2 -3.37 -4.90 6.11
CA GLY A 2 -4.85 -5.06 6.09
C GLY A 2 -5.63 -3.80 5.68
N GLU A 3 -5.19 -2.60 6.08
CA GLU A 3 -5.86 -1.34 5.69
C GLU A 3 -5.94 -1.14 4.17
N VAL A 4 -4.98 -1.64 3.39
CA VAL A 4 -4.98 -1.45 1.93
C VAL A 4 -6.02 -2.33 1.21
N GLU A 5 -6.77 -3.16 1.94
CA GLU A 5 -7.94 -3.88 1.42
C GLU A 5 -9.13 -2.94 1.19
N GLU A 6 -9.16 -1.78 1.87
CA GLU A 6 -10.23 -0.79 1.73
C GLU A 6 -10.17 -0.08 0.37
N GLY A 7 -11.30 -0.06 -0.35
CA GLY A 7 -11.39 0.50 -1.70
C GLY A 7 -10.96 1.97 -1.80
N GLN A 8 -11.25 2.76 -0.76
CA GLN A 8 -10.90 4.18 -0.68
C GLN A 8 -9.40 4.45 -0.76
N ILE A 9 -8.54 3.51 -0.33
CA ILE A 9 -7.09 3.64 -0.46
C ILE A 9 -6.69 3.69 -1.93
N TRP A 10 -7.30 2.84 -2.76
CA TRP A 10 -7.06 2.80 -4.20
C TRP A 10 -7.64 4.01 -4.93
N GLU A 11 -8.80 4.51 -4.49
CA GLU A 11 -9.36 5.77 -4.99
C GLU A 11 -8.41 6.95 -4.72
N ALA A 12 -7.89 7.04 -3.49
CA ALA A 12 -6.91 8.06 -3.11
C ALA A 12 -5.59 7.91 -3.90
N ALA A 13 -5.11 6.68 -4.10
CA ALA A 13 -3.91 6.42 -4.89
C ALA A 13 -4.08 6.86 -6.36
N MET A 14 -5.24 6.57 -6.99
CA MET A 14 -5.55 7.06 -8.35
C MET A 14 -5.60 8.59 -8.40
N ALA A 15 -6.27 9.21 -7.43
CA ALA A 15 -6.41 10.66 -7.38
C ALA A 15 -5.04 11.34 -7.21
N ALA A 16 -4.18 10.84 -6.33
CA ALA A 16 -2.86 11.39 -6.10
C ALA A 16 -2.00 11.41 -7.38
N HIS A 17 -2.02 10.32 -8.15
CA HIS A 17 -1.35 10.28 -9.45
C HIS A 17 -1.98 11.25 -10.45
N HIS A 18 -3.32 11.25 -10.58
CA HIS A 18 -4.05 12.11 -11.51
C HIS A 18 -3.73 13.60 -11.28
N TYR A 19 -3.73 14.04 -10.01
CA TYR A 19 -3.43 15.41 -9.63
C TYR A 19 -1.94 15.73 -9.49
N LYS A 20 -1.06 14.76 -9.77
CA LYS A 20 0.41 14.90 -9.71
C LYS A 20 0.88 15.44 -8.37
N LEU A 21 0.41 14.84 -7.28
CA LEU A 21 0.76 15.22 -5.91
C LEU A 21 2.18 14.75 -5.56
N ASP A 22 3.19 15.35 -6.17
CA ASP A 22 4.62 15.05 -5.93
C ASP A 22 5.11 15.46 -4.52
N ASN A 23 4.26 16.13 -3.75
CA ASN A 23 4.46 16.50 -2.36
C ASN A 23 3.79 15.53 -1.36
N LEU A 24 3.14 14.46 -1.82
CA LEU A 24 2.52 13.43 -0.97
C LEU A 24 3.43 12.19 -0.87
N CYS A 25 3.66 11.72 0.36
CA CYS A 25 4.38 10.48 0.63
C CYS A 25 3.49 9.53 1.41
N GLY A 26 3.33 8.30 0.90
CA GLY A 26 2.61 7.22 1.57
C GLY A 26 3.60 6.15 2.06
N ILE A 27 3.37 5.65 3.27
CA ILE A 27 4.14 4.54 3.84
C ILE A 27 3.13 3.45 4.20
N VAL A 28 3.33 2.24 3.67
CA VAL A 28 2.53 1.07 4.00
C VAL A 28 3.33 0.20 4.94
N ASP A 29 2.87 0.04 6.17
CA ASP A 29 3.42 -0.95 7.10
C ASP A 29 2.94 -2.34 6.69
N VAL A 30 3.87 -3.19 6.24
CA VAL A 30 3.62 -4.57 5.84
C VAL A 30 4.11 -5.51 6.94
N ASN A 31 3.33 -5.61 8.01
CA ASN A 31 3.62 -6.45 9.18
C ASN A 31 2.92 -7.83 9.16
N ASN A 32 2.23 -8.16 8.07
CA ASN A 32 1.58 -9.45 7.80
C ASN A 32 0.41 -9.81 8.74
N LEU A 33 -0.17 -8.85 9.47
CA LEU A 33 -1.24 -9.10 10.44
C LEU A 33 -2.44 -8.18 10.25
N GLN A 34 -3.62 -8.73 10.52
CA GLN A 34 -4.86 -8.02 10.72
C GLN A 34 -5.67 -8.66 11.88
N ILE A 35 -6.86 -8.14 12.18
CA ILE A 35 -7.63 -8.51 13.39
C ILE A 35 -7.89 -10.02 13.46
N ASP A 36 -8.34 -10.61 12.35
CA ASP A 36 -8.76 -12.02 12.31
C ASP A 36 -7.62 -12.99 11.92
N GLY A 37 -6.37 -12.50 11.82
CA GLY A 37 -5.19 -13.33 11.51
C GLY A 37 -4.22 -12.68 10.55
N THR A 38 -3.37 -13.50 9.91
CA THR A 38 -2.42 -12.99 8.90
C THR A 38 -3.17 -12.52 7.66
N THR A 39 -2.68 -11.45 7.02
CA THR A 39 -3.34 -10.89 5.83
C THR A 39 -3.49 -11.91 4.70
N ASP A 40 -2.46 -12.71 4.42
CA ASP A 40 -2.51 -13.78 3.42
C ASP A 40 -3.56 -14.88 3.70
N HIS A 41 -3.99 -15.07 4.96
CA HIS A 41 -4.99 -16.08 5.33
C HIS A 41 -6.43 -15.55 5.24
N VAL A 42 -6.64 -14.30 5.64
CA VAL A 42 -7.95 -13.65 5.65
C VAL A 42 -8.29 -13.16 4.24
N ILE A 43 -7.53 -12.19 3.71
CA ILE A 43 -7.59 -11.74 2.32
C ILE A 43 -6.27 -11.06 1.94
N GLY A 44 -5.43 -11.74 1.15
CA GLY A 44 -4.07 -11.26 0.87
C GLY A 44 -4.03 -10.04 -0.07
N PRO A 45 -3.52 -8.88 0.34
CA PRO A 45 -3.38 -7.70 -0.52
C PRO A 45 -2.14 -7.75 -1.42
N ASN A 46 -1.30 -8.77 -1.28
CA ASN A 46 -0.08 -8.92 -2.08
C ASN A 46 -0.35 -9.16 -3.58
N PRO A 47 0.56 -8.70 -4.48
CA PRO A 47 1.77 -7.94 -4.20
C PRO A 47 1.48 -6.42 -4.08
N ILE A 48 1.77 -5.81 -2.92
CA ILE A 48 1.40 -4.41 -2.63
C ILE A 48 2.20 -3.40 -3.46
N GLY A 49 3.53 -3.52 -3.50
CA GLY A 49 4.39 -2.59 -4.26
C GLY A 49 4.01 -2.50 -5.74
N PRO A 50 3.89 -3.63 -6.47
CA PRO A 50 3.42 -3.64 -7.86
C PRO A 50 2.02 -3.04 -8.06
N LYS A 51 1.10 -3.18 -7.08
CA LYS A 51 -0.23 -2.53 -7.16
C LYS A 51 -0.10 -1.01 -7.09
N PHE A 52 0.65 -0.45 -6.14
CA PHE A 52 0.88 1.00 -6.09
C PHE A 52 1.58 1.52 -7.35
N ALA A 53 2.57 0.79 -7.88
CA ALA A 53 3.24 1.14 -9.13
C ALA A 53 2.26 1.17 -10.31
N ALA A 54 1.32 0.23 -10.39
CA ALA A 54 0.27 0.22 -11.41
C ALA A 54 -0.71 1.41 -11.30
N PHE A 55 -0.84 2.00 -10.10
CA PHE A 55 -1.61 3.22 -9.85
C PHE A 55 -0.77 4.50 -10.08
N GLY A 56 0.45 4.37 -10.59
CA GLY A 56 1.30 5.48 -11.02
C GLY A 56 2.14 6.11 -9.91
N TRP A 57 2.33 5.42 -8.79
CA TRP A 57 3.22 5.86 -7.71
C TRP A 57 4.66 5.45 -7.96
N ASN A 58 5.60 6.27 -7.47
CA ASN A 58 6.98 5.84 -7.30
C ASN A 58 7.07 4.95 -6.05
N VAL A 59 7.49 3.69 -6.22
CA VAL A 59 7.51 2.70 -5.13
C VAL A 59 8.94 2.36 -4.75
N ILE A 60 9.21 2.38 -3.46
CA ILE A 60 10.48 1.99 -2.87
C ILE A 60 10.17 0.96 -1.78
N GLU A 61 10.68 -0.26 -1.93
CA GLU A 61 10.58 -1.31 -0.91
C GLU A 61 11.84 -1.29 -0.04
N ILE A 62 11.66 -1.31 1.28
CA ILE A 62 12.73 -1.23 2.28
C ILE A 62 12.50 -2.27 3.38
N ASP A 63 13.56 -2.60 4.12
CA ASP A 63 13.41 -3.16 5.45
C ASP A 63 13.03 -2.01 6.41
N GLY A 64 11.81 -2.06 6.97
CA GLY A 64 11.31 -1.04 7.89
C GLY A 64 12.08 -0.93 9.21
N HIS A 65 13.08 -1.79 9.44
CA HIS A 65 13.94 -1.82 10.61
C HIS A 65 15.43 -1.59 10.32
N ASP A 66 15.82 -1.28 9.08
CA ASP A 66 17.20 -0.92 8.70
C ASP A 66 17.38 0.62 8.72
N TYR A 67 18.33 1.12 9.53
CA TYR A 67 18.50 2.55 9.89
C TYR A 67 19.75 3.21 9.30
#